data_AF-A0A7I4Z3H1-F1
#
_entry.id   AF-A0A7I4Z3H1-F1
#
_cell.length_a   1.000
_cell.length_b   1.000
_cell.length_c   1.000
_cell.angle_alpha   90.00
_cell.angle_beta   90.00
_cell.angle_gamma   90.00
#
_symmetry.space_group_name_H-M   'P 1'
#
loop_
_entity.id
_entity.type
_entity.pdbx_description
1 polymer ?
#
loop_
_entity_poly.entity_id
_entity_poly.type
_entity_poly.pdbx_seq_one_letter_code
_entity_poly.pdbx_strand_id
1 'polypeptide(L)'
;MSQLTRDAVAIMFEVRPPAVLAITTSALLNSATTDGIFNKWIDQFSLLIGDEAFQIPEPALIALVAHVPRARHIYVGAMNQPEPHVRCPRSTNPARFGAQGIMSILLAKGVPTAPLTTTFRAHPLLNELPNLICVRGCARQIARRNTRGDRNDFCAYHWGPNLKYSRLVGLANGNIERGWKLYGRKRENQACRHHGLLAFVGSHLWAHHLPDKGIDWTDTYSPSY
;
A
#
# COMPACT_ATOMS: atom_id res chain seq x y z
N MET A 1 -4.95 8.28 25.85
CA MET A 1 -5.81 7.15 25.43
C MET A 1 -6.92 7.00 26.46
N SER A 2 -8.19 6.81 26.07
CA SER A 2 -9.30 6.78 27.03
C SER A 2 -9.36 5.46 27.81
N GLN A 3 -9.86 5.50 29.05
CA GLN A 3 -10.04 4.30 29.89
C GLN A 3 -10.96 3.28 29.20
N LEU A 4 -12.05 3.74 28.59
CA LEU A 4 -12.99 2.90 27.84
C LEU A 4 -12.32 2.06 26.75
N THR A 5 -11.30 2.61 26.07
CA THR A 5 -10.58 1.86 25.01
C THR A 5 -9.74 0.74 25.62
N ARG A 6 -9.12 0.98 26.78
CA ARG A 6 -8.33 -0.04 27.50
C ARG A 6 -9.22 -1.17 27.99
N ASP A 7 -10.38 -0.83 28.56
CA ASP A 7 -11.34 -1.82 29.05
C ASP A 7 -11.90 -2.66 27.90
N ALA A 8 -12.24 -2.03 26.76
CA ALA A 8 -12.71 -2.72 25.58
C ALA A 8 -11.67 -3.72 25.03
N VAL A 9 -10.38 -3.34 24.98
CA VAL A 9 -9.31 -4.26 24.56
C VAL A 9 -9.13 -5.37 25.58
N ALA A 10 -9.15 -5.08 26.88
CA ALA A 10 -9.03 -6.11 27.92
C ALA A 10 -10.13 -7.16 27.77
N ILE A 11 -11.39 -6.73 27.65
CA ILE A 11 -12.54 -7.61 27.43
C ILE A 11 -12.38 -8.43 26.15
N MET A 12 -11.91 -7.81 25.06
CA MET A 12 -11.67 -8.52 23.79
C MET A 12 -10.68 -9.67 23.99
N PHE A 13 -9.55 -9.45 24.69
CA PHE A 13 -8.55 -10.49 24.90
C PHE A 13 -8.94 -11.53 25.96
N GLU A 14 -9.76 -11.17 26.94
CA GLU A 14 -10.22 -12.09 27.99
C GLU A 14 -11.36 -12.98 27.54
N VAL A 15 -12.35 -12.42 26.83
CA VAL A 15 -13.59 -13.13 26.45
C VAL A 15 -13.46 -13.81 25.09
N ARG A 16 -12.78 -13.16 24.13
CA ARG A 16 -12.66 -13.68 22.76
C ARG A 16 -11.33 -13.27 22.13
N PRO A 17 -10.20 -13.83 22.61
CA PRO A 17 -8.87 -13.43 22.17
C PRO A 17 -8.74 -13.52 20.65
N PRO A 18 -8.24 -12.45 19.99
CA PRO A 18 -8.09 -12.45 18.54
C PRO A 18 -7.00 -13.44 18.13
N ALA A 19 -7.31 -14.28 17.15
CA ALA A 19 -6.31 -15.16 16.53
C ALA A 19 -5.28 -14.39 15.69
N VAL A 20 -5.66 -13.20 15.18
CA VAL A 20 -4.82 -12.32 14.37
C VAL A 20 -5.02 -10.88 14.81
N LEU A 21 -3.92 -10.16 15.05
CA LEU A 21 -3.91 -8.73 15.31
C LEU A 21 -3.26 -8.00 14.13
N ALA A 22 -4.04 -7.26 13.36
CA ALA A 22 -3.54 -6.42 12.27
C ALA A 22 -3.29 -4.99 12.79
N ILE A 23 -2.04 -4.54 12.73
CA ILE A 23 -1.62 -3.25 13.26
C ILE A 23 -0.43 -2.72 12.44
N THR A 24 -0.29 -1.39 12.34
CA THR A 24 0.89 -0.79 11.70
C THR A 24 2.12 -0.94 12.58
N THR A 25 3.32 -0.96 11.97
CA THR A 25 4.58 -1.04 12.72
C THR A 25 4.68 0.03 13.80
N SER A 26 4.34 1.28 13.49
CA SER A 26 4.40 2.37 14.47
C SER A 26 3.40 2.18 15.61
N ALA A 27 2.17 1.75 15.32
CA ALA A 27 1.17 1.52 16.35
C ALA A 27 1.57 0.35 17.25
N LEU A 28 2.16 -0.73 16.70
CA LEU A 28 2.69 -1.84 17.50
C LEU A 28 3.81 -1.37 18.44
N LEU A 29 4.83 -0.67 17.90
CA LEU A 29 5.94 -0.17 18.71
C LEU A 29 5.47 0.77 19.83
N ASN A 30 4.44 1.58 19.58
CA ASN A 30 3.88 2.47 20.61
C ASN A 30 3.02 1.73 21.64
N SER A 31 2.34 0.65 21.25
CA SER A 31 1.37 -0.08 22.09
C SER A 31 1.92 -1.31 22.81
N ALA A 32 3.13 -1.76 22.46
CA ALA A 32 3.85 -2.84 23.14
C ALA A 32 4.89 -2.33 24.16
N THR A 33 4.87 -1.03 24.49
CA THR A 33 5.66 -0.44 25.57
C THR A 33 5.09 -0.82 26.94
N THR A 34 5.81 -0.57 28.03
CA THR A 34 5.38 -0.92 29.41
C THR A 34 3.97 -0.44 29.75
N ASP A 35 3.60 0.76 29.31
CA ASP A 35 2.27 1.38 29.53
C ASP A 35 1.34 1.25 28.32
N GLY A 36 1.78 0.49 27.32
CA GLY A 36 1.10 0.27 26.06
C GLY A 36 -0.12 -0.63 26.20
N ILE A 37 -1.14 -0.38 25.37
CA ILE A 37 -2.42 -1.10 25.46
C ILE A 37 -2.30 -2.60 25.18
N PHE A 38 -1.25 -3.07 24.49
CA PHE A 38 -1.09 -4.49 24.17
C PHE A 38 0.02 -5.18 24.97
N ASN A 39 0.68 -4.48 25.90
CA ASN A 39 1.84 -5.00 26.63
C ASN A 39 1.57 -6.37 27.30
N LYS A 40 0.40 -6.53 27.93
CA LYS A 40 0.02 -7.77 28.62
C LYS A 40 -0.25 -8.96 27.69
N TRP A 41 -0.52 -8.70 26.41
CA TRP A 41 -1.01 -9.70 25.46
C TRP A 41 -0.04 -9.98 24.31
N ILE A 42 0.97 -9.13 24.10
CA ILE A 42 1.84 -9.24 22.93
C ILE A 42 2.63 -10.55 22.89
N ASP A 43 3.02 -11.05 24.06
CA ASP A 43 3.74 -12.32 24.21
C ASP A 43 2.88 -13.57 23.90
N GLN A 44 1.56 -13.41 23.75
CA GLN A 44 0.67 -14.50 23.36
C GLN A 44 0.80 -14.83 21.86
N PHE A 45 1.31 -13.90 21.06
CA PHE A 45 1.50 -14.11 19.62
C PHE A 45 2.86 -14.78 19.35
N SER A 46 2.82 -15.94 18.68
CA SER A 46 4.01 -16.72 18.32
C SER A 46 4.56 -16.42 16.93
N LEU A 47 3.88 -15.54 16.16
CA LEU A 47 4.24 -15.20 14.79
C LEU A 47 3.97 -13.72 14.52
N LEU A 48 4.99 -13.04 14.00
CA LEU A 48 4.91 -11.69 13.45
C LEU A 48 5.12 -11.75 11.93
N ILE A 49 4.20 -11.17 11.18
CA ILE A 49 4.32 -11.01 9.73
C ILE A 49 4.43 -9.52 9.40
N GLY A 50 5.56 -9.09 8.84
CA GLY A 50 5.75 -7.75 8.32
C GLY A 50 5.53 -7.72 6.83
N ASP A 51 4.40 -7.16 6.39
CA ASP A 51 4.15 -6.87 4.97
C ASP A 51 4.79 -5.54 4.56
N GLU A 52 5.00 -5.36 3.25
CA GLU A 52 5.74 -4.24 2.67
C GLU A 52 7.07 -3.98 3.40
N ALA A 53 7.76 -5.05 3.79
CA ALA A 53 8.93 -5.01 4.65
C ALA A 53 10.08 -4.13 4.13
N PHE A 54 10.12 -3.87 2.82
CA PHE A 54 11.06 -2.92 2.23
C PHE A 54 10.88 -1.48 2.76
N GLN A 55 9.69 -1.12 3.29
CA GLN A 55 9.41 0.17 3.92
C GLN A 55 9.71 0.22 5.43
N ILE A 56 9.98 -0.93 6.06
CA ILE A 56 10.33 -0.97 7.49
C ILE A 56 11.83 -0.61 7.60
N PRO A 57 12.18 0.48 8.29
CA PRO A 57 13.59 0.86 8.47
C PRO A 57 14.26 -0.03 9.52
N GLU A 58 15.58 -0.20 9.42
CA GLU A 58 16.38 -1.00 10.35
C GLU A 58 16.09 -0.73 11.84
N PRO A 59 16.03 0.52 12.33
CA PRO A 59 15.77 0.76 13.75
C PRO A 59 14.41 0.23 14.21
N ALA A 60 13.42 0.23 13.31
CA ALA A 60 12.11 -0.34 13.62
C ALA A 60 12.16 -1.87 13.71
N LEU A 61 12.98 -2.55 12.89
CA LEU A 61 13.20 -4.00 13.03
C LEU A 61 13.80 -4.35 14.39
N ILE A 62 14.84 -3.62 14.81
CA ILE A 62 15.46 -3.86 16.13
C ILE A 62 14.43 -3.68 17.25
N ALA A 63 13.61 -2.62 17.17
CA ALA A 63 12.54 -2.40 18.13
C ALA A 63 11.49 -3.53 18.09
N LEU A 64 11.09 -4.01 16.91
CA LEU A 64 10.15 -5.13 16.77
C LEU A 64 10.69 -6.39 17.44
N VAL A 65 11.95 -6.74 17.18
CA VAL A 65 12.60 -7.92 17.79
C VAL A 65 12.69 -7.77 19.31
N ALA A 66 12.90 -6.56 19.83
CA ALA A 66 12.92 -6.31 21.27
C ALA A 66 11.53 -6.39 21.92
N HIS A 67 10.47 -5.96 21.23
CA HIS A 67 9.10 -5.98 21.75
C HIS A 67 8.40 -7.35 21.64
N VAL A 68 8.79 -8.20 20.70
CA VAL A 68 8.23 -9.55 20.53
C VAL A 68 9.31 -10.63 20.37
N PRO A 69 10.23 -10.77 21.35
CA PRO A 69 11.44 -11.59 21.19
C PRO A 69 11.16 -13.09 21.02
N ARG A 70 9.96 -13.55 21.39
CA ARG A 70 9.54 -14.96 21.32
C ARG A 70 8.80 -15.30 20.04
N ALA A 71 8.38 -14.31 19.27
CA ALA A 71 7.68 -14.54 18.02
C ALA A 71 8.65 -15.04 16.94
N ARG A 72 8.17 -15.86 16.02
CA ARG A 72 8.86 -16.09 14.74
C ARG A 72 8.56 -14.91 13.83
N HIS A 73 9.55 -14.44 13.09
CA HIS A 73 9.39 -13.28 12.20
C HIS A 73 9.40 -13.72 10.74
N ILE A 74 8.37 -13.33 9.99
CA ILE A 74 8.28 -13.49 8.54
C ILE A 74 8.14 -12.10 7.93
N TYR A 75 8.98 -11.78 6.96
CA TYR A 75 8.95 -10.50 6.26
C TYR A 75 8.63 -10.72 4.78
N VAL A 76 7.63 -10.00 4.29
CA VAL A 76 7.15 -10.05 2.91
C VAL A 76 7.37 -8.68 2.29
N GLY A 77 8.00 -8.66 1.12
CA GLY A 77 8.25 -7.42 0.40
C GLY A 77 8.98 -7.66 -0.92
N ALA A 78 9.00 -6.65 -1.78
CA ALA A 78 9.74 -6.69 -3.04
C ALA A 78 10.95 -5.75 -2.98
N MET A 79 12.13 -6.27 -3.37
CA MET A 79 13.39 -5.54 -3.31
C MET A 79 13.47 -4.31 -4.21
N ASN A 80 12.66 -4.28 -5.28
CA ASN A 80 12.67 -3.21 -6.27
C ASN A 80 11.59 -2.16 -6.01
N GLN A 81 11.00 -2.16 -4.81
CA GLN A 81 10.01 -1.19 -4.37
C GLN A 81 10.66 -0.09 -3.51
N PRO A 82 9.98 1.07 -3.32
CA PRO A 82 10.61 2.26 -2.75
C PRO A 82 11.09 2.07 -1.32
N GLU A 83 12.36 2.38 -1.05
CA GLU A 83 12.94 2.38 0.30
C GLU A 83 12.16 3.25 1.32
N PRO A 84 12.36 3.04 2.64
CA PRO A 84 11.68 3.79 3.68
C PRO A 84 11.86 5.29 3.49
N HIS A 85 10.78 6.07 3.63
CA HIS A 85 10.85 7.51 3.43
C HIS A 85 11.71 8.19 4.49
N VAL A 86 12.58 9.12 4.05
CA VAL A 86 13.38 9.98 4.92
C VAL A 86 13.22 11.44 4.57
N ARG A 87 13.23 12.30 5.60
CA ARG A 87 13.17 13.75 5.46
C ARG A 87 14.53 14.42 5.24
N CYS A 88 15.61 13.66 5.34
CA CYS A 88 16.98 14.13 5.11
C CYS A 88 17.55 13.57 3.80
N PRO A 89 18.58 14.19 3.21
CA PRO A 89 19.24 13.65 2.03
C PRO A 89 19.80 12.25 2.28
N ARG A 90 19.67 11.36 1.29
CA ARG A 90 20.15 9.96 1.36
C ARG A 90 21.66 9.83 1.61
N SER A 91 22.43 10.86 1.29
CA SER A 91 23.88 10.91 1.56
C SER A 91 24.22 11.11 3.04
N THR A 92 23.28 11.57 3.85
CA THR A 92 23.53 11.85 5.27
C THR A 92 23.59 10.56 6.09
N ASN A 93 24.40 10.54 7.14
CA ASN A 93 24.53 9.39 8.05
C ASN A 93 23.17 8.91 8.60
N PRO A 94 22.23 9.77 9.03
CA PRO A 94 20.92 9.32 9.48
C PRO A 94 20.11 8.56 8.42
N ALA A 95 20.19 8.96 7.15
CA ALA A 95 19.51 8.23 6.08
C ALA A 95 20.22 6.92 5.74
N ARG A 96 21.56 6.94 5.67
CA ARG A 96 22.38 5.77 5.32
C ARG A 96 22.25 4.64 6.33
N PHE A 97 22.25 4.97 7.62
CA PHE A 97 22.23 3.98 8.70
C PHE A 97 20.85 3.82 9.36
N GLY A 98 19.97 4.82 9.26
CA GLY A 98 18.68 4.81 9.95
C GLY A 98 17.47 4.49 9.07
N ALA A 99 17.64 4.46 7.74
CA ALA A 99 16.53 4.27 6.80
C ALA A 99 16.81 3.24 5.71
N GLN A 100 17.77 2.36 5.95
CA GLN A 100 17.93 1.16 5.16
C GLN A 100 16.72 0.24 5.41
N GLY A 101 16.07 -0.20 4.33
CA GLY A 101 14.94 -1.13 4.41
C GLY A 101 15.40 -2.52 4.83
N ILE A 102 14.65 -3.17 5.71
CA ILE A 102 15.07 -4.41 6.38
C ILE A 102 15.28 -5.58 5.41
N MET A 103 14.56 -5.60 4.27
CA MET A 103 14.72 -6.65 3.26
C MET A 103 16.17 -6.72 2.74
N SER A 104 16.82 -5.57 2.54
CA SER A 104 18.23 -5.52 2.10
C SER A 104 19.18 -6.08 3.15
N ILE A 105 18.89 -5.83 4.42
CA ILE A 105 19.69 -6.27 5.56
C ILE A 105 19.55 -7.78 5.76
N LEU A 106 18.31 -8.28 5.77
CA LEU A 106 18.01 -9.70 5.94
C LEU A 106 18.62 -10.54 4.82
N LEU A 107 18.56 -10.07 3.57
CA LEU A 107 19.22 -10.73 2.44
C LEU A 107 20.74 -10.74 2.58
N ALA A 108 21.35 -9.61 2.96
CA ALA A 108 22.79 -9.53 3.19
C ALA A 108 23.27 -10.46 4.32
N LYS A 109 22.38 -10.78 5.28
CA LYS A 109 22.63 -11.73 6.37
C LYS A 109 22.33 -13.19 6.01
N GLY A 110 21.92 -13.48 4.78
CA GLY A 110 21.65 -14.85 4.33
C GLY A 110 20.40 -15.47 4.95
N VAL A 111 19.43 -14.66 5.36
CA VAL A 111 18.14 -15.17 5.85
C VAL A 111 17.45 -15.95 4.73
N PRO A 112 16.92 -17.17 5.00
CA PRO A 112 16.23 -17.97 3.99
C PRO A 112 15.11 -17.19 3.31
N THR A 113 15.03 -17.28 1.98
CA THR A 113 14.00 -16.60 1.19
C THR A 113 13.23 -17.57 0.32
N ALA A 114 11.92 -17.33 0.21
CA ALA A 114 11.03 -18.06 -0.68
C ALA A 114 10.54 -17.10 -1.78
N PRO A 115 11.17 -17.07 -2.97
CA PRO A 115 10.82 -16.11 -4.00
C PRO A 115 9.46 -16.42 -4.62
N LEU A 116 8.57 -15.43 -4.63
CA LEU A 116 7.31 -15.48 -5.36
C LEU A 116 7.53 -15.00 -6.80
N THR A 117 7.61 -15.93 -7.74
CA THR A 117 7.93 -15.65 -9.14
C THR A 117 6.71 -15.53 -10.03
N THR A 118 5.48 -15.69 -9.53
CA THR A 118 4.26 -15.68 -10.36
C THR A 118 3.42 -14.44 -10.10
N THR A 119 3.02 -13.71 -11.15
CA THR A 119 2.10 -12.57 -11.03
C THR A 119 0.68 -12.90 -11.50
N PHE A 120 -0.28 -12.43 -10.71
CA PHE A 120 -1.71 -12.59 -10.97
C PHE A 120 -2.45 -11.26 -11.10
N ARG A 121 -1.78 -10.10 -11.20
CA ARG A 121 -2.49 -8.79 -11.22
C ARG A 121 -2.53 -8.10 -12.58
N ALA A 122 -1.39 -7.83 -13.20
CA ALA A 122 -1.31 -7.02 -14.42
C ALA A 122 -1.45 -7.86 -15.70
N HIS A 123 -2.15 -7.35 -16.72
CA HIS A 123 -2.23 -7.97 -18.06
C HIS A 123 -0.81 -8.23 -18.62
N PRO A 124 -0.55 -9.30 -19.41
CA PRO A 124 0.80 -9.61 -19.90
C PRO A 124 1.55 -8.43 -20.50
N LEU A 125 0.90 -7.69 -21.39
CA LEU A 125 1.47 -6.50 -22.02
C LEU A 125 1.80 -5.36 -21.03
N LEU A 126 1.05 -5.22 -19.93
CA LEU A 126 1.34 -4.24 -18.89
C LEU A 126 2.50 -4.67 -17.99
N ASN A 127 2.74 -5.97 -17.92
CA ASN A 127 3.75 -6.56 -17.04
C ASN A 127 5.09 -6.77 -17.75
N GLU A 128 5.14 -6.80 -19.08
CA GLU A 128 6.37 -7.01 -19.86
C GLU A 128 7.49 -6.03 -19.46
N LEU A 129 7.21 -4.72 -19.48
CA LEU A 129 8.21 -3.70 -19.17
C LEU A 129 8.63 -3.70 -17.69
N PRO A 130 7.72 -3.70 -16.70
CA PRO A 130 8.10 -3.83 -15.29
C PRO A 130 8.84 -5.13 -14.96
N ASN A 131 8.45 -6.25 -15.59
CA ASN A 131 9.12 -7.52 -15.39
C ASN A 131 10.57 -7.46 -15.87
N LEU A 132 10.82 -6.88 -17.04
CA LEU A 132 12.17 -6.70 -17.58
C LEU A 132 13.03 -5.79 -16.69
N ILE A 133 12.53 -4.60 -16.36
CA ILE A 133 13.33 -3.56 -15.68
C ILE A 133 13.48 -3.85 -14.18
N CYS A 134 12.38 -4.20 -13.51
CA CYS A 134 12.37 -4.34 -12.06
C CYS A 134 12.64 -5.78 -11.63
N VAL A 135 12.14 -6.78 -12.35
CA VAL A 135 12.18 -8.20 -11.89
C VAL A 135 13.10 -9.07 -12.77
N ARG A 136 13.91 -8.44 -13.64
CA ARG A 136 14.89 -9.10 -14.54
C ARG A 136 14.31 -10.23 -15.39
N GLY A 137 13.02 -10.15 -15.73
CA GLY A 137 12.31 -11.17 -16.49
C GLY A 137 11.93 -12.42 -15.70
N CYS A 138 12.19 -12.47 -14.38
CA CYS A 138 11.95 -13.66 -13.58
C CYS A 138 10.47 -13.90 -13.25
N ALA A 139 9.60 -12.90 -13.41
CA ALA A 139 8.18 -13.08 -13.12
C ALA A 139 7.48 -13.87 -14.24
N ARG A 140 6.95 -15.04 -13.90
CA ARG A 140 6.07 -15.85 -14.74
C ARG A 140 4.65 -15.32 -14.72
N GLN A 141 4.05 -15.31 -15.90
CA GLN A 141 2.69 -14.84 -16.11
C GLN A 141 1.75 -16.03 -16.32
N ILE A 142 0.75 -16.19 -15.45
CA ILE A 142 -0.22 -17.29 -15.56
C ILE A 142 -1.50 -16.84 -16.28
N ALA A 143 -1.88 -15.55 -16.15
CA ALA A 143 -3.05 -15.02 -16.84
C ALA A 143 -2.80 -14.95 -18.36
N ARG A 144 -3.64 -15.63 -19.16
CA ARG A 144 -3.61 -15.58 -20.63
C ARG A 144 -4.07 -14.19 -21.11
N ARG A 145 -3.58 -13.72 -22.26
CA ARG A 145 -3.99 -12.42 -22.87
C ARG A 145 -5.53 -12.27 -22.95
N ASN A 146 -6.24 -13.38 -23.16
CA ASN A 146 -7.70 -13.40 -23.33
C ASN A 146 -8.49 -13.44 -22.01
N THR A 147 -7.88 -13.73 -20.85
CA THR A 147 -8.62 -13.79 -19.56
C THR A 147 -8.80 -12.41 -18.92
N ARG A 148 -8.25 -11.36 -19.54
CA ARG A 148 -8.31 -9.98 -19.05
C ARG A 148 -8.64 -8.97 -20.16
N GLY A 149 -9.26 -9.42 -21.25
CA GLY A 149 -10.04 -8.51 -22.10
C GLY A 149 -11.34 -8.24 -21.38
N ASP A 150 -11.71 -6.96 -21.22
CA ASP A 150 -13.10 -6.66 -20.94
C ASP A 150 -13.92 -7.18 -22.12
N ARG A 151 -14.98 -7.94 -21.85
CA ARG A 151 -15.85 -8.46 -22.93
C ARG A 151 -16.57 -7.35 -23.68
N ASN A 152 -16.56 -6.14 -23.13
CA ASN A 152 -17.08 -4.92 -23.73
C ASN A 152 -15.93 -3.89 -23.77
N ASP A 153 -15.23 -3.78 -24.90
CA ASP A 153 -14.23 -2.74 -25.14
C ASP A 153 -14.89 -1.35 -25.09
N PHE A 154 -15.00 -0.79 -23.87
CA PHE A 154 -15.55 0.54 -23.60
C PHE A 154 -14.46 1.61 -23.51
N CYS A 155 -13.32 1.41 -24.20
CA CYS A 155 -12.28 2.43 -24.33
C CYS A 155 -12.22 2.91 -25.77
N ALA A 156 -12.69 4.14 -25.98
CA ALA A 156 -12.54 4.83 -27.26
C ALA A 156 -11.03 5.03 -27.54
N TYR A 157 -10.55 4.35 -28.58
CA TYR A 157 -9.23 4.46 -29.22
C TYR A 157 -8.02 3.91 -28.43
N HIS A 158 -7.81 2.59 -28.55
CA HIS A 158 -6.46 2.03 -28.47
C HIS A 158 -5.71 2.28 -29.78
N TRP A 159 -4.45 2.72 -29.72
CA TRP A 159 -3.57 3.01 -30.87
C TRP A 159 -3.10 1.74 -31.63
N GLY A 160 -3.88 0.67 -31.54
CA GLY A 160 -3.68 -0.61 -32.20
C GLY A 160 -4.62 -1.65 -31.59
N PRO A 161 -5.14 -2.62 -32.37
CA PRO A 161 -6.17 -3.57 -31.94
C PRO A 161 -5.75 -4.52 -30.80
N ASN A 162 -4.47 -4.52 -30.41
CA ASN A 162 -3.92 -5.38 -29.36
C ASN A 162 -3.23 -4.62 -28.20
N LEU A 163 -3.23 -3.27 -28.21
CA LEU A 163 -2.52 -2.45 -27.24
C LEU A 163 -3.47 -1.96 -26.14
N LYS A 164 -3.40 -2.58 -24.95
CA LYS A 164 -4.20 -2.17 -23.77
C LYS A 164 -3.58 -1.00 -22.99
N TYR A 165 -2.56 -0.36 -23.52
CA TYR A 165 -1.86 0.74 -22.86
C TYR A 165 -1.41 1.77 -23.89
N SER A 166 -1.57 3.03 -23.53
CA SER A 166 -1.06 4.18 -24.28
C SER A 166 -0.42 5.15 -23.29
N ARG A 167 0.80 5.61 -23.59
CA ARG A 167 1.40 6.73 -22.86
C ARG A 167 0.78 8.02 -23.40
N LEU A 168 0.01 8.72 -22.58
CA LEU A 168 -0.40 10.09 -22.85
C LEU A 168 0.78 11.03 -22.53
N VAL A 169 1.29 11.74 -23.53
CA VAL A 169 2.38 12.71 -23.34
C VAL A 169 1.76 14.08 -23.07
N GLY A 170 1.74 14.49 -21.80
CA GLY A 170 1.34 15.85 -21.41
C GLY A 170 2.49 16.84 -21.55
N LEU A 171 2.47 17.69 -22.59
CA LEU A 171 3.37 18.84 -22.71
C LEU A 171 2.78 20.02 -21.93
N ALA A 172 3.15 20.17 -20.65
CA ALA A 172 2.73 21.29 -19.83
C ALA A 172 3.75 21.68 -18.75
N ASN A 173 3.98 22.98 -18.61
CA ASN A 173 4.67 23.57 -17.46
C ASN A 173 3.80 23.38 -16.21
N GLY A 174 4.32 22.74 -15.16
CA GLY A 174 3.53 22.53 -13.95
C GLY A 174 3.59 23.71 -12.99
N ASN A 175 2.57 23.79 -12.13
CA ASN A 175 2.38 24.88 -11.20
C ASN A 175 2.55 24.36 -9.77
N ILE A 176 3.22 25.15 -8.92
CA ILE A 176 3.25 24.91 -7.47
C ILE A 176 1.91 25.38 -6.91
N GLU A 177 1.17 24.49 -6.24
CA GLU A 177 -0.09 24.86 -5.60
C GLU A 177 0.16 25.61 -4.28
N ARG A 178 -0.57 26.71 -4.06
CA ARG A 178 -0.34 27.58 -2.90
C ARG A 178 -0.69 26.84 -1.60
N GLY A 179 0.26 26.79 -0.68
CA GLY A 179 0.06 26.29 0.69
C GLY A 179 0.50 24.85 0.95
N TRP A 180 0.84 24.07 -0.08
CA TRP A 180 1.32 22.69 0.07
C TRP A 180 2.56 22.44 -0.78
N LYS A 181 3.52 21.67 -0.27
CA LYS A 181 4.68 21.15 -1.04
C LYS A 181 4.24 20.01 -1.97
N LEU A 182 3.13 20.19 -2.69
CA LEU A 182 2.58 19.23 -3.64
C LEU A 182 2.60 19.85 -5.03
N TYR A 183 2.88 19.02 -6.03
CA TYR A 183 3.00 19.47 -7.43
C TYR A 183 1.77 19.01 -8.21
N GLY A 184 1.04 19.98 -8.78
CA GLY A 184 -0.14 19.74 -9.59
C GLY A 184 0.08 20.12 -11.05
N ARG A 185 -0.33 19.26 -11.98
CA ARG A 185 -0.36 19.56 -13.43
C ARG A 185 -1.79 19.69 -13.91
N LYS A 186 -2.26 20.93 -14.07
CA LYS A 186 -3.64 21.25 -14.46
C LYS A 186 -4.09 20.57 -15.77
N ARG A 187 -3.23 20.51 -16.79
CA ARG A 187 -3.55 19.86 -18.07
C ARG A 187 -3.64 18.33 -17.97
N GLU A 188 -2.79 17.70 -17.14
CA GLU A 188 -2.88 16.25 -16.88
C GLU A 188 -4.15 15.93 -16.10
N ASN A 189 -4.47 16.74 -15.08
CA ASN A 189 -5.71 16.61 -14.33
C ASN A 189 -6.96 16.77 -15.23
N GLN A 190 -6.91 17.67 -16.21
CA GLN A 190 -7.98 17.86 -17.19
C GLN A 190 -8.10 16.68 -18.16
N ALA A 191 -6.98 16.15 -18.66
CA ALA A 191 -6.96 14.95 -19.50
C ALA A 191 -7.49 13.72 -18.74
N CYS A 192 -7.11 13.53 -17.47
CA CYS A 192 -7.64 12.46 -16.63
C CYS A 192 -9.17 12.54 -16.48
N ARG A 193 -9.72 13.75 -16.30
CA ARG A 193 -11.17 13.98 -16.19
C ARG A 193 -11.92 13.70 -17.49
N HIS A 194 -11.40 14.13 -18.64
CA HIS A 194 -12.07 13.93 -19.93
C HIS A 194 -12.04 12.48 -20.43
N HIS A 195 -11.03 11.70 -20.03
CA HIS A 195 -10.86 10.31 -20.46
C HIS A 195 -11.27 9.27 -19.41
N GLY A 196 -11.87 9.68 -18.28
CA GLY A 196 -12.27 8.77 -17.20
C GLY A 196 -11.09 8.02 -16.55
N LEU A 197 -9.87 8.57 -16.63
CA LEU A 197 -8.66 7.95 -16.10
C LEU A 197 -8.46 8.36 -14.64
N LEU A 198 -8.37 7.38 -13.75
CA LEU A 198 -7.97 7.58 -12.35
C LEU A 198 -6.46 7.89 -12.28
N ALA A 199 -6.10 9.07 -11.80
CA ALA A 199 -4.72 9.41 -11.49
C ALA A 199 -4.30 8.71 -10.19
N PHE A 200 -3.27 7.87 -10.25
CA PHE A 200 -2.68 7.24 -9.07
C PHE A 200 -1.66 8.21 -8.45
N VAL A 201 -2.01 8.81 -7.32
CA VAL A 201 -1.09 9.54 -6.45
C VAL A 201 -1.05 8.80 -5.11
N GLY A 202 0.15 8.59 -4.57
CA GLY A 202 0.43 7.72 -3.43
C GLY A 202 -0.58 7.78 -2.27
N SER A 203 -0.90 6.59 -1.77
CA SER A 203 -1.48 6.23 -0.48
C SER A 203 -2.85 6.76 -0.04
N HIS A 204 -3.52 7.73 -0.67
CA HIS A 204 -4.90 8.12 -0.28
C HIS A 204 -5.87 8.15 -1.47
N LEU A 205 -6.90 7.31 -1.40
CA LEU A 205 -8.00 7.23 -2.36
C LEU A 205 -8.97 8.40 -2.08
N TRP A 206 -9.19 9.30 -3.04
CA TRP A 206 -10.35 10.19 -3.04
C TRP A 206 -11.13 9.98 -4.32
N ALA A 207 -12.37 9.51 -4.18
CA ALA A 207 -13.39 9.60 -5.21
C ALA A 207 -14.72 9.87 -4.53
N HIS A 208 -15.37 10.98 -4.86
CA HIS A 208 -16.79 11.05 -5.21
C HIS A 208 -17.18 12.47 -5.61
N HIS A 209 -17.57 12.67 -6.87
CA HIS A 209 -18.81 13.38 -7.15
C HIS A 209 -19.43 12.85 -8.43
N LEU A 210 -20.64 12.32 -8.28
CA LEU A 210 -21.56 11.92 -9.35
C LEU A 210 -22.12 13.20 -10.01
N PRO A 211 -22.52 13.16 -11.30
CA PRO A 211 -23.11 14.31 -11.97
C PRO A 211 -24.50 14.62 -11.43
N ASP A 212 -24.79 15.91 -11.27
CA ASP A 212 -26.12 16.48 -11.09
C ASP A 212 -27.08 15.93 -12.16
N LYS A 213 -27.96 15.02 -11.74
CA LYS A 213 -29.27 14.87 -12.34
C LYS A 213 -30.27 15.06 -11.22
N GLY A 214 -31.05 16.13 -11.32
CA GLY A 214 -32.09 16.46 -10.37
C GLY A 214 -33.02 15.26 -10.16
N ILE A 215 -33.05 14.79 -8.92
CA ILE A 215 -34.11 13.96 -8.39
C ILE A 215 -34.77 14.85 -7.34
N ASP A 216 -35.99 15.27 -7.67
CA ASP A 216 -36.87 16.05 -6.81
C ASP A 216 -37.31 15.16 -5.63
N TRP A 217 -37.06 15.63 -4.41
CA TRP A 217 -37.47 14.98 -3.17
C TRP A 217 -38.58 15.82 -2.52
N THR A 218 -39.76 15.78 -3.12
CA THR A 218 -41.01 16.14 -2.45
C THR A 218 -42.06 15.09 -2.81
N ASP A 219 -42.28 14.13 -1.91
CA ASP A 219 -43.60 13.88 -1.30
C ASP A 219 -43.77 12.49 -0.67
N THR A 220 -44.26 12.55 0.57
CA THR A 220 -45.13 11.59 1.28
C THR A 220 -44.62 10.20 1.68
N TYR A 221 -44.29 10.11 2.98
CA TYR A 221 -44.36 8.90 3.79
C TYR A 221 -45.79 8.79 4.34
N SER A 222 -46.54 7.74 3.98
CA SER A 222 -47.74 7.30 4.70
C SER A 222 -47.45 5.95 5.35
N PRO A 223 -47.57 5.80 6.69
CA PRO A 223 -47.43 4.51 7.33
C PRO A 223 -48.77 3.76 7.33
N SER A 224 -48.73 2.53 6.83
CA SER A 224 -49.83 1.56 6.90
C SER A 224 -50.00 1.02 8.32
N TYR A 225 -51.23 1.06 8.83
CA TYR A 225 -51.80 0.06 9.74
C TYR A 225 -52.89 -0.69 8.98
#